data_AF-A0A0P1KU50-F1
#
_entry.id   AF-A0A0P1KU50-F1
#
_cell.length_a   1.000
_cell.length_b   1.000
_cell.length_c   1.000
_cell.angle_alpha   90.00
_cell.angle_beta   90.00
_cell.angle_gamma   90.00
#
_symmetry.space_group_name_H-M   'P 1'
#
loop_
_entity.id
_entity.type
_entity.pdbx_description
1 polymer ?
#
loop_
_entity_poly.entity_id
_entity_poly.type
_entity_poly.pdbx_seq_one_letter_code
_entity_poly.pdbx_strand_id
1 'polypeptide(L)'
;MVYSDASHETDNGSRDFDLALALSLIKQRNPSLWHKLMDQGSFQKPASMPELTLTKRHVLKSSAANKPDTGIASIEDSFLYKFTTNNISSHIERAMMFLGCNRHTWKSLSTQMSTLESLGYGLEEDEVAKWVLPNYRILKWLYAKDPPQLQKRGRALRMVNSFQLLLISHYSFSSKTNRVLHALCQNLIYKFIKDELIGFGSSKVRILKLIREYTGSNAIQVADVSLVSLTEGHLKLVKLILSVRVLLRDRELLSKSLQFLLKLLESLIVCLIKLSRSHCCPIGKPRAYEIIYSARSKNMGYQHVTKLLEACHSLPLKEARIRLKLSFNFLLKLIASVEWLSAFDNFSPERNEVVRTFREYRTHIVGSLLVLNDPTLISKFLKTRWPA
;
A
#
# COMPACT_ATOMS: atom_id res chain seq x y z
N MET A 1 28.74 4.45 48.33
CA MET A 1 29.87 3.97 47.49
C MET A 1 29.37 2.77 46.71
N VAL A 2 28.98 2.99 45.46
CA VAL A 2 29.72 2.71 44.20
C VAL A 2 29.13 1.44 43.56
N TYR A 3 28.81 1.62 42.29
CA TYR A 3 28.03 0.82 41.35
C TYR A 3 28.82 -0.34 40.70
N SER A 4 28.05 -1.14 39.96
CA SER A 4 28.37 -1.84 38.69
C SER A 4 29.00 -3.24 38.77
N ASP A 5 28.72 -4.20 37.88
CA ASP A 5 28.06 -4.11 36.56
C ASP A 5 27.35 -5.40 36.13
N ALA A 6 26.35 -5.21 35.26
CA ALA A 6 25.64 -6.22 34.51
C ALA A 6 26.38 -6.59 33.22
N SER A 7 26.49 -7.87 32.90
CA SER A 7 26.87 -8.35 31.57
C SER A 7 25.62 -8.48 30.69
N HIS A 8 25.22 -7.36 30.06
CA HIS A 8 24.36 -7.34 28.88
C HIS A 8 25.25 -7.23 27.64
N GLU A 9 25.58 -8.37 27.03
CA GLU A 9 26.10 -8.40 25.67
C GLU A 9 24.96 -8.25 24.66
N THR A 10 25.26 -7.49 23.61
CA THR A 10 24.37 -6.70 22.78
C THR A 10 23.87 -7.46 21.54
N ASP A 11 22.56 -7.72 21.49
CA ASP A 11 21.82 -8.23 20.31
C ASP A 11 21.45 -7.11 19.31
N ASN A 12 22.35 -6.13 19.14
CA ASN A 12 22.19 -5.00 18.21
C ASN A 12 22.52 -5.40 16.75
N GLY A 13 23.28 -6.47 16.53
CA GLY A 13 23.74 -6.89 15.20
C GLY A 13 22.67 -7.55 14.31
N SER A 14 21.63 -8.13 14.90
CA SER A 14 20.54 -8.83 14.19
C SER A 14 19.58 -7.88 13.45
N ARG A 15 19.49 -6.63 13.91
CA ARG A 15 18.42 -5.68 13.56
C ARG A 15 18.76 -4.81 12.35
N ASP A 16 19.99 -4.30 12.30
CA ASP A 16 20.56 -3.67 11.10
C ASP A 16 20.69 -4.69 9.97
N PHE A 17 20.93 -5.96 10.33
CA PHE A 17 21.06 -7.05 9.38
C PHE A 17 19.78 -7.31 8.58
N ASP A 18 18.58 -7.23 9.16
CA ASP A 18 17.34 -7.55 8.44
C ASP A 18 16.89 -6.46 7.45
N LEU A 19 17.14 -5.20 7.78
CA LEU A 19 16.91 -4.06 6.89
C LEU A 19 18.01 -3.97 5.83
N ALA A 20 19.27 -4.17 6.23
CA ALA A 20 20.38 -4.36 5.30
C ALA A 20 20.18 -5.60 4.45
N LEU A 21 19.48 -6.65 4.89
CA LEU A 21 19.13 -7.83 4.08
C LEU A 21 18.08 -7.47 3.02
N ALA A 22 17.05 -6.70 3.39
CA ALA A 22 16.02 -6.25 2.46
C ALA A 22 16.58 -5.31 1.38
N LEU A 23 17.50 -4.43 1.77
CA LEU A 23 18.18 -3.48 0.87
C LEU A 23 19.37 -4.12 0.15
N SER A 24 20.08 -5.08 0.75
CA SER A 24 21.12 -5.87 0.08
C SER A 24 20.55 -6.89 -0.89
N LEU A 25 19.32 -7.39 -0.68
CA LEU A 25 18.58 -8.14 -1.70
C LEU A 25 18.24 -7.27 -2.92
N ILE A 26 18.14 -5.95 -2.74
CA ILE A 26 18.01 -4.98 -3.82
C ILE A 26 19.38 -4.70 -4.46
N LYS A 27 20.45 -4.51 -3.64
CA LYS A 27 21.84 -4.28 -4.07
C LYS A 27 22.48 -5.47 -4.82
N GLN A 28 22.39 -6.68 -4.29
CA GLN A 28 22.94 -7.92 -4.87
C GLN A 28 22.33 -8.28 -6.23
N ARG A 29 21.14 -7.74 -6.55
CA ARG A 29 20.43 -8.09 -7.79
C ARG A 29 20.56 -7.04 -8.89
N ASN A 30 21.19 -5.89 -8.64
CA ASN A 30 21.49 -4.90 -9.69
C ASN A 30 22.70 -3.99 -9.34
N PRO A 31 23.95 -4.47 -9.49
CA PRO A 31 25.16 -3.72 -9.13
C PRO A 31 25.39 -2.47 -9.99
N SER A 32 24.98 -2.48 -11.26
CA SER A 32 25.21 -1.37 -12.21
C SER A 32 24.37 -0.14 -11.88
N LEU A 33 23.17 -0.33 -11.34
CA LEU A 33 22.30 0.72 -10.85
C LEU A 33 22.75 1.24 -9.47
N TRP A 34 23.30 0.38 -8.62
CA TRP A 34 23.96 0.78 -7.38
C TRP A 34 25.08 1.80 -7.65
N HIS A 35 25.92 1.53 -8.65
CA HIS A 35 26.97 2.47 -9.08
C HIS A 35 26.40 3.78 -9.66
N LYS A 36 25.35 3.74 -10.50
CA LYS A 36 24.73 4.96 -11.06
C LYS A 36 24.03 5.86 -10.01
N LEU A 37 23.50 5.29 -8.93
CA LEU A 37 22.91 6.05 -7.83
C LEU A 37 23.98 6.78 -6.99
N MET A 38 25.18 6.18 -6.88
CA MET A 38 26.34 6.78 -6.22
C MET A 38 26.99 7.87 -7.09
N ASP A 39 27.04 7.67 -8.42
CA ASP A 39 27.70 8.58 -9.36
C ASP A 39 26.91 9.87 -9.67
N GLN A 40 25.58 9.87 -9.55
CA GLN A 40 24.72 11.00 -9.97
C GLN A 40 24.42 12.07 -8.90
N GLY A 41 25.18 12.11 -7.80
CA GLY A 41 25.22 13.31 -6.93
C GLY A 41 23.88 13.77 -6.33
N SER A 42 22.88 12.88 -6.19
CA SER A 42 21.56 13.22 -5.59
C SER A 42 21.64 13.62 -4.11
N PHE A 43 22.83 13.57 -3.53
CA PHE A 43 23.12 13.90 -2.14
C PHE A 43 24.34 14.81 -2.14
N GLN A 44 24.11 16.12 -2.24
CA GLN A 44 25.16 17.09 -1.97
C GLN A 44 25.77 16.78 -0.59
N LYS A 45 27.10 16.59 -0.59
CA LYS A 45 27.93 16.69 0.62
C LYS A 45 27.52 17.97 1.37
N PRO A 46 27.13 17.95 2.65
CA PRO A 46 27.43 19.11 3.46
C PRO A 46 28.94 19.28 3.43
N ALA A 47 29.39 20.48 3.09
CA ALA A 47 30.79 20.84 3.11
C ALA A 47 31.40 20.51 4.49
N SER A 48 32.68 20.13 4.46
CA SER A 48 33.59 19.89 5.59
C SER A 48 33.30 18.69 6.51
N MET A 49 33.94 17.57 6.20
CA MET A 49 34.59 16.70 7.19
C MET A 49 35.90 16.19 6.56
N PRO A 50 37.01 16.11 7.31
CA PRO A 50 38.36 15.98 6.75
C PRO A 50 38.62 14.57 6.21
N GLU A 51 39.33 14.51 5.07
CA GLU A 51 39.80 13.27 4.46
C GLU A 51 40.74 12.51 5.41
N LEU A 52 40.31 11.35 5.89
CA LEU A 52 41.21 10.34 6.42
C LEU A 52 41.86 9.61 5.24
N THR A 53 43.15 9.90 5.05
CA THR A 53 44.01 9.35 4.01
C THR A 53 44.10 7.83 4.08
N LEU A 54 43.80 7.19 2.95
CA LEU A 54 43.85 5.75 2.75
C LEU A 54 45.32 5.31 2.60
N THR A 55 45.91 4.74 3.66
CA THR A 55 47.22 4.10 3.57
C THR A 55 47.09 2.77 2.83
N LYS A 56 47.69 2.69 1.64
CA LYS A 56 47.83 1.46 0.84
C LYS A 56 48.54 0.38 1.66
N ARG A 57 47.83 -0.70 2.01
CA ARG A 57 48.48 -1.94 2.50
C ARG A 57 48.65 -2.92 1.35
N HIS A 58 49.92 -3.21 1.08
CA HIS A 58 50.43 -4.24 0.18
C HIS A 58 49.83 -5.62 0.47
N VAL A 59 49.48 -6.32 -0.60
CA VAL A 59 49.07 -7.73 -0.59
C VAL A 59 50.28 -8.61 -0.32
N LEU A 60 50.23 -9.40 0.75
CA LEU A 60 51.11 -10.55 0.98
C LEU A 60 50.23 -11.80 1.03
N LYS A 61 50.48 -12.72 0.09
CA LYS A 61 49.86 -14.05 0.01
C LYS A 61 50.40 -14.93 1.14
N SER A 62 49.51 -15.53 1.94
CA SER A 62 49.80 -16.74 2.73
C SER A 62 48.52 -17.40 3.25
N SER A 63 48.31 -18.63 2.74
CA SER A 63 47.70 -19.85 3.30
C SER A 63 46.59 -19.82 4.38
N ALA A 64 45.50 -20.52 4.03
CA ALA A 64 44.64 -21.42 4.82
C ALA A 64 44.22 -21.05 6.27
N ALA A 65 42.94 -20.68 6.41
CA ALA A 65 42.05 -21.21 7.45
C ALA A 65 40.60 -20.81 7.12
N ASN A 66 39.68 -21.78 7.23
CA ASN A 66 38.22 -21.61 7.09
C ASN A 66 37.72 -20.36 7.82
N LYS A 67 37.30 -19.35 7.08
CA LYS A 67 36.36 -18.32 7.55
C LYS A 67 35.13 -18.38 6.64
N PRO A 68 33.90 -18.41 7.21
CA PRO A 68 32.72 -18.19 6.39
C PRO A 68 32.88 -16.82 5.75
N ASP A 69 32.64 -16.77 4.46
CA ASP A 69 32.68 -15.58 3.62
C ASP A 69 31.55 -14.63 4.08
N THR A 70 31.73 -13.96 5.21
CA THR A 70 30.89 -12.86 5.66
C THR A 70 31.28 -11.63 4.85
N GLY A 71 30.83 -11.62 3.60
CA GLY A 71 30.96 -10.52 2.64
C GLY A 71 30.17 -9.27 3.03
N ILE A 72 30.36 -8.78 4.26
CA ILE A 72 29.80 -7.54 4.82
C ILE A 72 30.97 -6.69 5.34
N ALA A 73 32.06 -6.63 4.58
CA ALA A 73 33.20 -5.76 4.86
C ALA A 73 33.20 -4.59 3.86
N SER A 74 32.14 -3.78 3.90
CA SER A 74 32.17 -2.32 3.72
C SER A 74 30.72 -1.81 3.73
N ILE A 75 30.24 -1.45 4.92
CA ILE A 75 29.05 -0.63 5.06
C ILE A 75 29.48 0.80 4.70
N GLU A 76 29.67 1.06 3.40
CA GLU A 76 30.02 2.37 2.82
C GLU A 76 28.81 3.04 2.13
N ASP A 77 27.58 2.66 2.50
CA ASP A 77 26.38 3.16 1.86
C ASP A 77 25.70 4.22 2.73
N SER A 78 26.01 5.49 2.48
CA SER A 78 25.37 6.69 3.08
C SER A 78 23.84 6.64 3.11
N PHE A 79 23.23 5.93 2.15
CA PHE A 79 21.78 5.71 2.05
C PHE A 79 21.24 4.72 3.10
N LEU A 80 21.98 3.64 3.37
CA LEU A 80 21.65 2.67 4.42
C LEU A 80 21.83 3.30 5.82
N TYR A 81 22.89 4.10 5.98
CA TYR A 81 23.12 4.89 7.19
C TYR A 81 21.98 5.88 7.46
N LYS A 82 21.52 6.66 6.47
CA LYS A 82 20.33 7.52 6.62
C LYS A 82 19.05 6.75 6.98
N PHE A 83 18.94 5.49 6.61
CA PHE A 83 17.76 4.67 6.91
C PHE A 83 17.80 4.09 8.33
N THR A 84 18.99 3.82 8.87
CA THR A 84 19.22 3.31 10.23
C THR A 84 19.37 4.43 11.28
N THR A 85 19.75 5.66 10.88
CA THR A 85 19.99 6.79 11.80
C THR A 85 18.83 7.79 11.95
N ASN A 86 17.62 7.48 11.46
CA ASN A 86 16.49 8.41 11.50
C ASN A 86 15.61 8.24 12.76
N ASN A 87 14.92 9.32 13.19
CA ASN A 87 14.03 9.38 14.36
C ASN A 87 12.94 8.29 14.45
N ILE A 88 12.57 7.66 13.32
CA ILE A 88 11.51 6.64 13.28
C ILE A 88 12.00 5.21 13.58
N SER A 89 13.31 4.99 13.76
CA SER A 89 13.89 3.66 13.99
C SER A 89 13.29 2.98 15.22
N SER A 90 13.16 3.72 16.32
CA SER A 90 12.56 3.26 17.58
C SER A 90 11.10 2.82 17.39
N HIS A 91 10.32 3.52 16.57
CA HIS A 91 8.94 3.17 16.26
C HIS A 91 8.85 1.89 15.42
N ILE A 92 9.70 1.74 14.41
CA ILE A 92 9.76 0.54 13.57
C ILE A 92 10.15 -0.67 14.42
N GLU A 93 11.08 -0.50 15.37
CA GLU A 93 11.51 -1.55 16.29
C GLU A 93 10.36 -2.04 17.18
N ARG A 94 9.61 -1.11 17.81
CA ARG A 94 8.41 -1.46 18.58
C ARG A 94 7.40 -2.25 17.75
N ALA A 95 7.17 -1.81 16.51
CA ALA A 95 6.25 -2.50 15.60
C ALA A 95 6.76 -3.89 15.18
N MET A 96 8.07 -4.06 14.96
CA MET A 96 8.68 -5.36 14.65
C MET A 96 8.58 -6.33 15.83
N MET A 97 8.88 -5.87 17.05
CA MET A 97 8.76 -6.67 18.27
C MET A 97 7.32 -7.13 18.47
N PHE A 98 6.36 -6.23 18.30
CA PHE A 98 4.93 -6.54 18.37
C PHE A 98 4.53 -7.65 17.37
N LEU A 99 5.00 -7.57 16.13
CA LEU A 99 4.77 -8.60 15.11
C LEU A 99 5.48 -9.93 15.38
N GLY A 100 6.64 -9.89 16.06
CA GLY A 100 7.42 -11.08 16.42
C GLY A 100 6.75 -11.89 17.54
N CYS A 101 6.14 -11.21 18.50
CA CYS A 101 5.49 -11.83 19.67
C CYS A 101 4.08 -12.35 19.38
N ASN A 102 3.42 -11.85 18.33
CA ASN A 102 2.01 -12.13 18.10
C ASN A 102 1.72 -12.69 16.70
N ARG A 103 1.21 -13.92 16.62
CA ARG A 103 0.62 -14.48 15.38
C ARG A 103 -0.79 -13.91 15.17
N HIS A 104 -0.88 -12.66 14.69
CA HIS A 104 -2.14 -11.94 14.69
C HIS A 104 -3.18 -12.44 13.66
N THR A 105 -4.39 -12.65 14.17
CA THR A 105 -5.67 -12.52 13.44
C THR A 105 -6.40 -11.25 13.93
N TRP A 106 -7.42 -10.76 13.20
CA TRP A 106 -8.17 -9.55 13.54
C TRP A 106 -8.71 -9.53 14.99
N LYS A 107 -9.19 -10.68 15.50
CA LYS A 107 -9.65 -10.85 16.89
C LYS A 107 -8.55 -10.59 17.94
N SER A 108 -7.29 -10.83 17.59
CA SER A 108 -6.14 -10.60 18.47
C SER A 108 -5.70 -9.13 18.49
N LEU A 109 -6.02 -8.35 17.47
CA LEU A 109 -5.71 -6.90 17.43
C LEU A 109 -6.78 -6.09 18.16
N SER A 110 -8.05 -6.51 18.13
CA SER A 110 -9.13 -5.85 18.88
C SER A 110 -8.95 -5.92 20.40
N THR A 111 -8.23 -6.93 20.91
CA THR A 111 -7.90 -7.05 22.34
C THR A 111 -6.64 -6.27 22.74
N GLN A 112 -5.94 -5.68 21.78
CA GLN A 112 -4.67 -4.97 21.99
C GLN A 112 -4.72 -3.53 21.42
N MET A 113 -5.89 -2.86 21.50
CA MET A 113 -6.05 -1.49 20.97
C MET A 113 -5.10 -0.49 21.62
N SER A 114 -4.87 -0.59 22.94
CA SER A 114 -3.93 0.27 23.66
C SER A 114 -2.48 0.07 23.20
N THR A 115 -2.09 -1.17 22.90
CA THR A 115 -0.77 -1.47 22.31
C THR A 115 -0.68 -0.95 20.88
N LEU A 116 -1.74 -1.11 20.08
CA LEU A 116 -1.77 -0.58 18.72
C LEU A 116 -1.65 0.95 18.71
N GLU A 117 -2.32 1.64 19.64
CA GLU A 117 -2.22 3.08 19.83
C GLU A 117 -0.80 3.50 20.26
N SER A 118 -0.17 2.77 21.18
CA SER A 118 1.16 3.13 21.68
C SER A 118 2.29 3.02 20.64
N LEU A 119 2.10 2.24 19.56
CA LEU A 119 3.08 2.15 18.47
C LEU A 119 3.29 3.49 17.75
N GLY A 120 2.23 4.30 17.64
CA GLY A 120 2.23 5.63 17.01
C GLY A 120 2.44 6.76 18.02
N TYR A 121 2.54 6.48 19.32
CA TYR A 121 2.72 7.50 20.33
C TYR A 121 4.07 8.21 20.17
N GLY A 122 4.04 9.53 19.98
CA GLY A 122 5.21 10.36 19.72
C GLY A 122 5.60 10.47 18.24
N LEU A 123 4.87 9.79 17.34
CA LEU A 123 5.10 9.87 15.90
C LEU A 123 4.36 11.08 15.32
N GLU A 124 5.09 12.12 14.94
CA GLU A 124 4.50 13.35 14.42
C GLU A 124 3.98 13.17 12.98
N GLU A 125 2.99 14.00 12.61
CA GLU A 125 2.42 13.98 11.25
C GLU A 125 3.47 14.25 10.18
N ASP A 126 4.40 15.16 10.47
CA ASP A 126 5.53 15.47 9.60
C ASP A 126 6.44 14.26 9.37
N GLU A 127 6.67 13.45 10.38
CA GLU A 127 7.46 12.22 10.27
C GLU A 127 6.74 11.14 9.47
N VAL A 128 5.41 11.03 9.64
CA VAL A 128 4.60 10.15 8.81
C VAL A 128 4.63 10.57 7.34
N ALA A 129 4.48 11.86 7.08
CA ALA A 129 4.45 12.40 5.71
C ALA A 129 5.83 12.34 5.03
N LYS A 130 6.91 12.60 5.76
CA LYS A 130 8.29 12.62 5.22
C LYS A 130 8.90 11.23 5.14
N TRP A 131 8.63 10.35 6.10
CA TRP A 131 9.36 9.09 6.27
C TRP A 131 8.47 7.86 6.19
N VAL A 132 7.42 7.75 6.99
CA VAL A 132 6.68 6.47 7.11
C VAL A 132 5.90 6.15 5.83
N LEU A 133 5.05 7.06 5.37
CA LEU A 133 4.19 6.85 4.21
C LEU A 133 4.99 6.71 2.90
N PRO A 134 5.99 7.57 2.59
CA PRO A 134 6.82 7.40 1.41
C PRO A 134 7.52 6.04 1.38
N ASN A 135 8.13 5.61 2.48
CA ASN A 135 8.85 4.33 2.54
C ASN A 135 7.90 3.13 2.42
N TYR A 136 6.73 3.17 3.07
CA TYR A 136 5.70 2.15 2.89
C TYR A 136 5.29 1.98 1.42
N ARG A 137 5.11 3.09 0.68
CA ARG A 137 4.76 3.05 -0.75
C ARG A 137 5.79 2.30 -1.59
N ILE A 138 7.06 2.33 -1.20
CA ILE A 138 8.14 1.56 -1.84
C ILE A 138 8.07 0.10 -1.40
N LEU A 139 8.11 -0.12 -0.09
CA LEU A 139 8.29 -1.45 0.50
C LEU A 139 7.12 -2.39 0.22
N LYS A 140 5.88 -1.88 0.09
CA LYS A 140 4.71 -2.72 -0.21
C LYS A 140 4.83 -3.49 -1.53
N TRP A 141 5.68 -3.06 -2.46
CA TRP A 141 5.96 -3.82 -3.69
C TRP A 141 6.60 -5.18 -3.43
N LEU A 142 7.14 -5.40 -2.24
CA LEU A 142 7.59 -6.72 -1.79
C LEU A 142 6.44 -7.72 -1.63
N TYR A 143 5.18 -7.28 -1.49
CA TYR A 143 4.02 -8.19 -1.60
C TYR A 143 3.80 -8.71 -3.01
N ALA A 144 4.19 -7.93 -4.03
CA ALA A 144 3.91 -8.24 -5.41
C ALA A 144 4.86 -9.31 -5.97
N LYS A 145 5.99 -9.58 -5.31
CA LYS A 145 7.06 -10.41 -5.83
C LYS A 145 7.38 -11.54 -4.87
N ASP A 146 7.36 -12.77 -5.36
CA ASP A 146 7.77 -13.93 -4.56
C ASP A 146 9.30 -14.05 -4.54
N PRO A 147 9.97 -13.91 -3.38
CA PRO A 147 11.40 -14.17 -3.29
C PRO A 147 11.65 -15.68 -3.38
N PRO A 148 12.78 -16.13 -3.97
CA PRO A 148 13.09 -17.55 -4.11
C PRO A 148 13.39 -18.25 -2.76
N GLN A 149 13.53 -17.51 -1.65
CA GLN A 149 13.79 -18.07 -0.33
C GLN A 149 12.71 -17.62 0.67
N LEU A 150 12.01 -18.60 1.25
CA LEU A 150 10.89 -18.40 2.21
C LEU A 150 11.29 -17.59 3.44
N GLN A 151 12.49 -17.80 4.00
CA GLN A 151 12.95 -17.06 5.19
C GLN A 151 13.23 -15.58 4.89
N LYS A 152 13.82 -15.29 3.72
CA LYS A 152 14.06 -13.91 3.27
C LYS A 152 12.74 -13.18 2.98
N ARG A 153 11.75 -13.90 2.43
CA ARG A 153 10.38 -13.41 2.29
C ARG A 153 9.77 -13.03 3.63
N GLY A 154 9.87 -13.90 4.63
CA GLY A 154 9.32 -13.64 5.97
C GLY A 154 9.89 -12.37 6.63
N ARG A 155 11.19 -12.12 6.47
CA ARG A 155 11.83 -10.89 6.99
C ARG A 155 11.42 -9.64 6.23
N ALA A 156 11.48 -9.68 4.91
CA ALA A 156 11.07 -8.57 4.04
C ALA A 156 9.61 -8.17 4.30
N LEU A 157 8.69 -9.14 4.38
CA LEU A 157 7.28 -8.87 4.66
C LEU A 157 7.03 -8.38 6.08
N ARG A 158 7.81 -8.83 7.08
CA ARG A 158 7.75 -8.29 8.44
C ARG A 158 8.07 -6.79 8.45
N MET A 159 9.10 -6.37 7.73
CA MET A 159 9.43 -4.95 7.59
C MET A 159 8.26 -4.16 6.98
N VAL A 160 7.67 -4.64 5.87
CA VAL A 160 6.49 -3.98 5.28
C VAL A 160 5.35 -3.86 6.29
N ASN A 161 5.06 -4.95 7.01
CA ASN A 161 4.00 -5.00 8.02
C ASN A 161 4.26 -4.02 9.17
N SER A 162 5.52 -3.79 9.58
CA SER A 162 5.85 -2.78 10.60
C SER A 162 5.49 -1.37 10.16
N PHE A 163 5.82 -1.00 8.92
CA PHE A 163 5.37 0.28 8.35
C PHE A 163 3.84 0.36 8.26
N GLN A 164 3.17 -0.75 7.93
CA GLN A 164 1.70 -0.79 7.96
C GLN A 164 1.17 -0.53 9.37
N LEU A 165 1.72 -1.16 10.41
CA LEU A 165 1.28 -0.95 11.79
C LEU A 165 1.46 0.49 12.26
N LEU A 166 2.57 1.14 11.91
CA LEU A 166 2.75 2.56 12.23
C LEU A 166 1.71 3.44 11.54
N LEU A 167 1.42 3.18 10.26
CA LEU A 167 0.37 3.90 9.54
C LEU A 167 -1.03 3.61 10.11
N ILE A 168 -1.31 2.38 10.52
CA ILE A 168 -2.57 2.00 11.17
C ILE A 168 -2.70 2.78 12.47
N SER A 169 -1.69 2.70 13.34
CA SER A 169 -1.69 3.40 14.62
C SER A 169 -1.93 4.90 14.45
N HIS A 170 -1.12 5.56 13.61
CA HIS A 170 -1.22 7.00 13.40
C HIS A 170 -2.58 7.42 12.83
N TYR A 171 -3.05 6.78 11.75
CA TYR A 171 -4.31 7.15 11.11
C TYR A 171 -5.55 6.67 11.89
N SER A 172 -5.41 5.76 12.83
CA SER A 172 -6.50 5.33 13.69
C SER A 172 -6.65 6.17 14.97
N PHE A 173 -5.56 6.66 15.56
CA PHE A 173 -5.61 7.27 16.90
C PHE A 173 -5.12 8.73 16.96
N SER A 174 -4.07 9.10 16.24
CA SER A 174 -3.37 10.38 16.47
C SER A 174 -3.77 11.52 15.52
N SER A 175 -4.31 11.20 14.34
CA SER A 175 -4.63 12.19 13.31
C SER A 175 -6.06 12.75 13.40
N LYS A 176 -6.22 14.03 13.04
CA LYS A 176 -7.53 14.71 12.89
C LYS A 176 -8.39 14.04 11.81
N THR A 177 -9.70 13.91 12.04
CA THR A 177 -10.66 13.23 11.15
C THR A 177 -10.56 13.62 9.68
N ASN A 178 -10.56 14.93 9.36
CA ASN A 178 -10.47 15.40 7.97
C ASN A 178 -9.14 15.01 7.29
N ARG A 179 -8.04 15.02 8.04
CA ARG A 179 -6.72 14.63 7.53
C ARG A 179 -6.66 13.12 7.27
N VAL A 180 -7.21 12.33 8.18
CA VAL A 180 -7.33 10.88 7.99
C VAL A 180 -8.21 10.57 6.79
N LEU A 181 -9.35 11.23 6.63
CA LEU A 181 -10.23 11.03 5.49
C LEU A 181 -9.49 11.30 4.17
N HIS A 182 -8.75 12.41 4.10
CA HIS A 182 -7.93 12.72 2.93
C HIS A 182 -6.82 11.68 2.71
N ALA A 183 -6.07 11.30 3.75
CA ALA A 183 -5.02 10.30 3.65
C ALA A 183 -5.57 8.92 3.21
N LEU A 184 -6.68 8.49 3.79
CA LEU A 184 -7.32 7.21 3.50
C LEU A 184 -7.92 7.21 2.08
N CYS A 185 -8.83 8.14 1.79
CA CYS A 185 -9.58 8.14 0.53
C CYS A 185 -8.69 8.56 -0.65
N GLN A 186 -7.96 9.67 -0.52
CA GLN A 186 -7.18 10.20 -1.64
C GLN A 186 -5.83 9.50 -1.77
N ASN A 187 -5.07 9.34 -0.68
CA ASN A 187 -3.69 8.84 -0.78
C ASN A 187 -3.58 7.32 -0.77
N LEU A 188 -4.28 6.62 0.14
CA LEU A 188 -4.17 5.16 0.26
C LEU A 188 -5.08 4.44 -0.73
N ILE A 189 -6.28 4.97 -1.03
CA ILE A 189 -7.23 4.26 -1.90
C ILE A 189 -7.13 4.74 -3.35
N TYR A 190 -7.43 6.02 -3.60
CA TYR A 190 -7.55 6.50 -4.96
C TYR A 190 -6.22 6.63 -5.70
N LYS A 191 -5.20 7.23 -5.09
CA LYS A 191 -3.86 7.29 -5.69
C LYS A 191 -3.26 5.89 -5.88
N PHE A 192 -3.50 4.96 -4.95
CA PHE A 192 -3.09 3.56 -5.17
C PHE A 192 -3.76 2.97 -6.41
N ILE A 193 -5.08 3.11 -6.56
CA ILE A 193 -5.78 2.62 -7.76
C ILE A 193 -5.28 3.33 -9.03
N LYS A 194 -5.26 4.66 -9.02
CA LYS A 194 -5.00 5.48 -10.20
C LYS A 194 -3.52 5.46 -10.61
N ASP A 195 -2.60 5.65 -9.67
CA ASP A 195 -1.16 5.76 -9.96
C ASP A 195 -0.44 4.41 -9.90
N GLU A 196 -0.91 3.46 -9.08
CA GLU A 196 -0.19 2.20 -8.82
C GLU A 196 -0.88 0.92 -9.30
N LEU A 197 -2.18 0.95 -9.61
CA LEU A 197 -2.83 -0.17 -10.29
C LEU A 197 -3.02 0.15 -11.77
N ILE A 198 -3.58 1.31 -12.11
CA ILE A 198 -3.96 1.65 -13.48
C ILE A 198 -2.84 2.37 -14.22
N GLY A 199 -2.46 3.56 -13.74
CA GLY A 199 -1.53 4.52 -14.38
C GLY A 199 -0.06 4.11 -14.39
N PHE A 200 0.21 2.83 -14.23
CA PHE A 200 1.54 2.22 -14.33
C PHE A 200 2.23 2.47 -15.69
N GLY A 201 1.52 3.02 -16.68
CA GLY A 201 2.08 3.37 -17.97
C GLY A 201 2.75 4.76 -17.98
N SER A 202 4.06 4.73 -18.21
CA SER A 202 4.91 5.81 -18.76
C SER A 202 5.40 6.98 -17.89
N SER A 203 4.88 7.33 -16.70
CA SER A 203 5.54 8.41 -15.92
C SER A 203 5.21 8.50 -14.42
N LYS A 204 6.28 8.80 -13.66
CA LYS A 204 6.35 9.30 -12.27
C LYS A 204 6.36 8.31 -11.10
N VAL A 205 7.32 7.39 -11.05
CA VAL A 205 8.10 7.17 -9.80
C VAL A 205 9.49 6.64 -10.20
N ARG A 206 10.56 7.26 -9.72
CA ARG A 206 11.96 6.81 -9.87
C ARG A 206 12.14 5.32 -9.53
N ILE A 207 11.28 4.80 -8.65
CA ILE A 207 11.15 3.41 -8.18
C ILE A 207 10.55 2.46 -9.24
N LEU A 208 9.70 2.94 -10.13
CA LEU A 208 9.16 2.11 -11.21
C LEU A 208 10.12 2.05 -12.41
N LYS A 209 10.92 3.09 -12.65
CA LYS A 209 12.12 2.97 -13.52
C LYS A 209 13.08 1.91 -12.98
N LEU A 210 13.34 1.94 -11.68
CA LEU A 210 14.13 0.94 -10.96
C LEU A 210 13.59 -0.49 -11.12
N ILE A 211 12.27 -0.70 -11.01
CA ILE A 211 11.64 -2.01 -11.20
C ILE A 211 11.62 -2.44 -12.69
N ARG A 212 11.48 -1.51 -13.63
CA ARG A 212 11.47 -1.77 -15.08
C ARG A 212 12.86 -2.12 -15.63
N GLU A 213 13.90 -1.45 -15.11
CA GLU A 213 15.31 -1.79 -15.36
C GLU A 213 15.71 -3.10 -14.65
N TYR A 214 15.13 -3.40 -13.47
CA TYR A 214 15.29 -4.67 -12.76
C TYR A 214 14.78 -5.90 -13.54
N THR A 215 13.81 -5.73 -14.45
CA THR A 215 13.21 -6.84 -15.23
C THR A 215 13.77 -7.00 -16.64
N GLY A 216 14.72 -6.14 -17.07
CA GLY A 216 15.43 -6.26 -18.35
C GLY A 216 14.58 -6.33 -19.62
N SER A 217 13.28 -6.04 -19.54
CA SER A 217 12.32 -6.37 -20.59
C SER A 217 11.37 -5.22 -20.86
N ASN A 218 11.38 -4.75 -22.10
CA ASN A 218 10.29 -3.92 -22.66
C ASN A 218 9.02 -4.74 -22.91
N ALA A 219 9.02 -6.05 -22.64
CA ALA A 219 7.82 -6.85 -22.71
C ALA A 219 6.97 -6.63 -21.45
N ILE A 220 5.73 -6.19 -21.66
CA ILE A 220 4.66 -6.14 -20.68
C ILE A 220 4.29 -7.59 -20.32
N GLN A 221 5.16 -8.26 -19.56
CA GLN A 221 4.94 -9.53 -18.88
C GLN A 221 6.13 -9.74 -17.93
N VAL A 222 6.10 -9.06 -16.79
CA VAL A 222 6.93 -9.46 -15.66
C VAL A 222 6.26 -10.69 -15.05
N ALA A 223 6.68 -11.89 -15.46
CA ALA A 223 6.11 -13.16 -15.03
C ALA A 223 6.09 -13.34 -13.49
N ASP A 224 6.84 -12.53 -12.74
CA ASP A 224 7.03 -12.64 -11.30
C ASP A 224 6.30 -11.58 -10.45
N VAL A 225 5.49 -10.69 -11.04
CA VAL A 225 4.79 -9.61 -10.30
C VAL A 225 3.28 -9.86 -10.23
N SER A 226 2.82 -10.30 -9.06
CA SER A 226 1.41 -10.47 -8.71
C SER A 226 0.80 -9.16 -8.18
N LEU A 227 0.12 -8.42 -9.07
CA LEU A 227 -0.70 -7.28 -8.65
C LEU A 227 -1.82 -7.68 -7.68
N VAL A 228 -2.29 -8.94 -7.76
CA VAL A 228 -3.26 -9.49 -6.80
C VAL A 228 -2.67 -9.48 -5.39
N SER A 229 -1.47 -10.03 -5.22
CA SER A 229 -0.79 -10.08 -3.92
C SER A 229 -0.48 -8.69 -3.36
N LEU A 230 -0.11 -7.74 -4.23
CA LEU A 230 0.03 -6.33 -3.86
C LEU A 230 -1.28 -5.75 -3.33
N THR A 231 -2.38 -5.94 -4.07
CA THR A 231 -3.70 -5.44 -3.64
C THR A 231 -4.13 -6.05 -2.32
N GLU A 232 -3.85 -7.33 -2.08
CA GLU A 232 -4.19 -8.00 -0.82
C GLU A 232 -3.36 -7.50 0.36
N GLY A 233 -2.06 -7.30 0.16
CA GLY A 233 -1.20 -6.67 1.17
C GLY A 233 -1.66 -5.25 1.51
N HIS A 234 -1.96 -4.44 0.50
CA HIS A 234 -2.44 -3.08 0.69
C HIS A 234 -3.84 -3.01 1.31
N LEU A 235 -4.73 -3.94 0.93
CA LEU A 235 -6.07 -4.07 1.48
C LEU A 235 -6.06 -4.26 3.00
N LYS A 236 -5.10 -5.03 3.53
CA LYS A 236 -4.95 -5.23 4.98
C LYS A 236 -4.78 -3.91 5.71
N LEU A 237 -3.87 -3.03 5.25
CA LEU A 237 -3.67 -1.71 5.85
C LEU A 237 -4.97 -0.90 5.92
N VAL A 238 -5.63 -0.73 4.77
CA VAL A 238 -6.83 0.12 4.65
C VAL A 238 -7.99 -0.44 5.47
N LYS A 239 -8.17 -1.77 5.42
CA LYS A 239 -9.17 -2.48 6.22
C LYS A 239 -8.93 -2.26 7.70
N LEU A 240 -7.70 -2.46 8.19
CA LEU A 240 -7.37 -2.34 9.61
C LEU A 240 -7.64 -0.92 10.12
N ILE A 241 -7.28 0.13 9.36
CA ILE A 241 -7.61 1.52 9.72
C ILE A 241 -9.13 1.70 9.89
N LEU A 242 -9.91 1.31 8.88
CA LEU A 242 -11.37 1.47 8.90
C LEU A 242 -12.01 0.67 10.03
N SER A 243 -11.59 -0.57 10.23
CA SER A 243 -12.16 -1.43 11.24
C SER A 243 -11.81 -0.97 12.67
N VAL A 244 -10.64 -0.36 12.89
CA VAL A 244 -10.35 0.33 14.17
C VAL A 244 -11.24 1.56 14.34
N ARG A 245 -11.45 2.36 13.28
CA ARG A 245 -12.36 3.52 13.32
C ARG A 245 -13.82 3.13 13.59
N VAL A 246 -14.24 1.94 13.15
CA VAL A 246 -15.53 1.33 13.54
C VAL A 246 -15.60 1.11 15.05
N LEU A 247 -14.56 0.52 15.65
CA LEU A 247 -14.51 0.29 17.11
C LEU A 247 -14.51 1.60 17.90
N LEU A 248 -13.83 2.63 17.39
CA LEU A 248 -13.82 3.98 17.96
C LEU A 248 -15.12 4.77 17.70
N ARG A 249 -16.09 4.18 16.98
CA ARG A 249 -17.37 4.81 16.62
C ARG A 249 -17.23 6.16 15.92
N ASP A 250 -16.23 6.31 15.05
CA ASP A 250 -15.99 7.54 14.27
C ASP A 250 -16.97 7.65 13.09
N ARG A 251 -18.22 8.00 13.40
CA ARG A 251 -19.37 8.00 12.47
C ARG A 251 -19.12 8.84 11.22
N GLU A 252 -18.56 10.04 11.39
CA GLU A 252 -18.34 10.98 10.29
C GLU A 252 -17.31 10.44 9.30
N LEU A 253 -16.16 9.95 9.79
CA LEU A 253 -15.12 9.36 8.96
C LEU A 253 -15.64 8.16 8.17
N LEU A 254 -16.38 7.28 8.84
CA LEU A 254 -16.91 6.05 8.25
C LEU A 254 -17.94 6.35 7.17
N SER A 255 -18.89 7.24 7.44
CA SER A 255 -19.91 7.65 6.45
C SER A 255 -19.27 8.28 5.22
N LYS A 256 -18.35 9.24 5.40
CA LYS A 256 -17.64 9.90 4.28
C LYS A 256 -16.75 8.93 3.50
N SER A 257 -16.06 8.03 4.19
CA SER A 257 -15.22 6.99 3.56
C SER A 257 -16.07 6.03 2.73
N LEU A 258 -17.22 5.60 3.25
CA LEU A 258 -18.15 4.74 2.52
C LEU A 258 -18.67 5.41 1.25
N GLN A 259 -19.16 6.65 1.36
CA GLN A 259 -19.64 7.41 0.19
C GLN A 259 -18.55 7.54 -0.87
N PHE A 260 -17.31 7.79 -0.45
CA PHE A 260 -16.17 7.85 -1.35
C PHE A 260 -15.92 6.52 -2.06
N LEU A 261 -15.89 5.41 -1.33
CA LEU A 261 -15.70 4.06 -1.86
C LEU A 261 -16.76 3.70 -2.90
N LEU A 262 -18.04 3.97 -2.61
CA LEU A 262 -19.15 3.68 -3.51
C LEU A 262 -19.10 4.52 -4.79
N LYS A 263 -18.80 5.82 -4.68
CA LYS A 263 -18.58 6.70 -5.84
C LYS A 263 -17.41 6.25 -6.71
N LEU A 264 -16.33 5.80 -6.08
CA LEU A 264 -15.16 5.31 -6.81
C LEU A 264 -15.44 3.97 -7.49
N LEU A 265 -16.17 3.07 -6.83
CA LEU A 265 -16.62 1.80 -7.40
C LEU A 265 -17.50 2.01 -8.65
N GLU A 266 -18.46 2.92 -8.56
CA GLU A 266 -19.29 3.37 -9.69
C GLU A 266 -18.43 3.94 -10.82
N SER A 267 -17.44 4.78 -10.49
CA SER A 267 -16.51 5.37 -11.46
C SER A 267 -15.71 4.32 -12.23
N LEU A 268 -15.25 3.26 -11.56
CA LEU A 268 -14.53 2.16 -12.21
C LEU A 268 -15.41 1.41 -13.22
N ILE A 269 -16.69 1.19 -12.90
CA ILE A 269 -17.63 0.54 -13.82
C ILE A 269 -17.88 1.42 -15.04
N VAL A 270 -18.08 2.73 -14.85
CA VAL A 270 -18.24 3.67 -15.96
C VAL A 270 -17.00 3.67 -16.87
N CYS A 271 -15.79 3.61 -16.29
CA CYS A 271 -14.56 3.46 -17.08
C CYS A 271 -14.58 2.16 -17.90
N LEU A 272 -14.97 1.03 -17.29
CA LEU A 272 -15.09 -0.26 -17.98
C LEU A 272 -16.11 -0.22 -19.12
N ILE A 273 -17.28 0.42 -18.92
CA ILE A 273 -18.31 0.59 -19.96
C ILE A 273 -17.74 1.41 -21.12
N LYS A 274 -17.11 2.56 -20.83
CA LYS A 274 -16.52 3.43 -21.84
C LYS A 274 -15.42 2.74 -22.65
N LEU A 275 -14.60 1.89 -22.00
CA LEU A 275 -13.60 1.09 -22.69
C LEU A 275 -14.16 -0.13 -23.44
N SER A 276 -15.41 -0.56 -23.14
CA SER A 276 -16.02 -1.77 -23.70
C SER A 276 -16.99 -1.52 -24.85
N ARG A 277 -17.60 -0.34 -24.92
CA ARG A 277 -18.52 0.01 -26.00
C ARG A 277 -17.76 0.26 -27.31
N SER A 278 -17.95 -0.62 -28.29
CA SER A 278 -18.02 -0.19 -29.68
C SER A 278 -19.33 0.61 -29.84
N HIS A 279 -19.32 1.67 -30.66
CA HIS A 279 -20.44 2.61 -30.81
C HIS A 279 -21.68 2.01 -31.51
N CYS A 280 -22.25 0.94 -30.98
CA CYS A 280 -23.51 0.38 -31.46
C CYS A 280 -24.62 0.73 -30.46
N CYS A 281 -25.44 1.72 -30.81
CA CYS A 281 -26.70 1.98 -30.10
C CYS A 281 -27.68 0.86 -30.44
N PRO A 282 -28.23 0.12 -29.45
CA PRO A 282 -29.25 -0.87 -29.74
C PRO A 282 -30.51 -0.17 -30.27
N ILE A 283 -31.00 -0.65 -31.42
CA ILE A 283 -32.27 -0.22 -32.01
C ILE A 283 -33.39 -0.93 -31.23
N GLY A 284 -34.03 -0.25 -30.28
CA GLY A 284 -35.10 -0.81 -29.46
C GLY A 284 -35.50 0.05 -28.25
N LYS A 285 -36.59 -0.31 -27.57
CA LYS A 285 -37.00 0.34 -26.31
C LYS A 285 -35.94 0.07 -25.22
N PRO A 286 -35.51 1.10 -24.46
CA PRO A 286 -34.48 0.94 -23.45
C PRO A 286 -34.97 0.05 -22.30
N ARG A 287 -34.12 -0.87 -21.85
CA ARG A 287 -34.40 -1.73 -20.69
C ARG A 287 -34.31 -0.92 -19.39
N ALA A 288 -34.96 -1.38 -18.32
CA ALA A 288 -35.01 -0.67 -17.04
C ALA A 288 -33.62 -0.29 -16.48
N TYR A 289 -32.64 -1.19 -16.58
CA TYR A 289 -31.28 -0.93 -16.12
C TYR A 289 -30.54 0.12 -16.98
N GLU A 290 -30.89 0.25 -18.26
CA GLU A 290 -30.35 1.28 -19.17
C GLU A 290 -30.93 2.65 -18.83
N ILE A 291 -32.21 2.71 -18.45
CA ILE A 291 -32.87 3.93 -17.97
C ILE A 291 -32.22 4.40 -16.67
N ILE A 292 -32.03 3.50 -15.69
CA ILE A 292 -31.36 3.79 -14.42
C ILE A 292 -29.94 4.30 -14.65
N TYR A 293 -29.16 3.60 -15.48
CA TYR A 293 -27.80 4.01 -15.82
C TYR A 293 -27.77 5.37 -16.53
N SER A 294 -28.65 5.59 -17.51
CA SER A 294 -28.74 6.85 -18.26
C SER A 294 -29.05 8.03 -17.33
N ALA A 295 -30.08 7.90 -16.48
CA ALA A 295 -30.42 8.93 -15.50
C ALA A 295 -29.25 9.22 -14.54
N ARG A 296 -28.62 8.17 -14.00
CA ARG A 296 -27.49 8.31 -13.08
C ARG A 296 -26.26 8.92 -13.75
N SER A 297 -25.96 8.52 -14.97
CA SER A 297 -24.80 9.01 -15.73
C SER A 297 -24.87 10.51 -16.00
N LYS A 298 -26.07 11.10 -16.09
CA LYS A 298 -26.26 12.56 -16.23
C LYS A 298 -25.93 13.33 -14.94
N ASN A 299 -26.15 12.70 -13.78
CA ASN A 299 -26.00 13.33 -12.47
C ASN A 299 -24.67 12.97 -11.78
N MET A 300 -23.83 12.17 -12.41
CA MET A 300 -22.58 11.69 -11.84
C MET A 300 -21.45 12.73 -11.98
N GLY A 301 -20.66 12.92 -10.92
CA GLY A 301 -19.40 13.66 -11.00
C GLY A 301 -18.33 12.86 -11.73
N TYR A 302 -17.86 13.35 -12.89
CA TYR A 302 -16.91 12.63 -13.75
C TYR A 302 -15.43 12.79 -13.37
N GLN A 303 -15.10 13.50 -12.29
CA GLN A 303 -13.71 13.81 -11.92
C GLN A 303 -12.82 12.55 -11.81
N HIS A 304 -13.29 11.51 -11.13
CA HIS A 304 -12.54 10.26 -11.01
C HIS A 304 -12.50 9.49 -12.33
N VAL A 305 -13.62 9.46 -13.07
CA VAL A 305 -13.72 8.77 -14.37
C VAL A 305 -12.69 9.32 -15.35
N THR A 306 -12.63 10.64 -15.51
CA THR A 306 -11.68 11.29 -16.43
C THR A 306 -10.23 10.93 -16.09
N LYS A 307 -9.83 11.10 -14.83
CA LYS A 307 -8.45 10.80 -14.38
C LYS A 307 -8.08 9.31 -14.47
N LEU A 308 -9.04 8.41 -14.25
CA LEU A 308 -8.82 6.96 -14.38
C LEU A 308 -8.70 6.55 -15.85
N LEU A 309 -9.50 7.15 -16.76
CA LEU A 309 -9.38 6.93 -18.19
C LEU A 309 -8.07 7.49 -18.76
N GLU A 310 -7.65 8.68 -18.34
CA GLU A 310 -6.34 9.25 -18.65
C GLU A 310 -5.21 8.28 -18.26
N ALA A 311 -5.28 7.72 -17.05
CA ALA A 311 -4.33 6.71 -16.60
C ALA A 311 -4.37 5.44 -17.47
N CYS A 312 -5.55 5.03 -17.95
CA CYS A 312 -5.72 3.88 -18.85
C CYS A 312 -5.14 4.11 -20.25
N HIS A 313 -5.11 5.35 -20.77
CA HIS A 313 -4.60 5.64 -22.12
C HIS A 313 -3.13 5.23 -22.33
N SER A 314 -2.38 5.13 -21.24
CA SER A 314 -0.99 4.67 -21.25
C SER A 314 -0.82 3.15 -21.40
N LEU A 315 -1.92 2.38 -21.46
CA LEU A 315 -1.93 0.92 -21.49
C LEU A 315 -2.67 0.37 -22.72
N PRO A 316 -2.30 -0.83 -23.21
CA PRO A 316 -3.14 -1.58 -24.14
C PRO A 316 -4.55 -1.81 -23.56
N LEU A 317 -5.58 -1.72 -24.40
CA LEU A 317 -6.99 -1.79 -23.98
C LEU A 317 -7.31 -3.02 -23.11
N LYS A 318 -6.78 -4.20 -23.50
CA LYS A 318 -6.95 -5.46 -22.75
C LYS A 318 -6.39 -5.35 -21.34
N GLU A 319 -5.19 -4.78 -21.19
CA GLU A 319 -4.52 -4.60 -19.91
C GLU A 319 -5.25 -3.57 -19.04
N ALA A 320 -5.66 -2.43 -19.62
CA ALA A 320 -6.47 -1.43 -18.93
C ALA A 320 -7.74 -2.04 -18.32
N ARG A 321 -8.46 -2.87 -19.09
CA ARG A 321 -9.66 -3.58 -18.59
C ARG A 321 -9.33 -4.54 -17.45
N ILE A 322 -8.25 -5.31 -17.53
CA ILE A 322 -7.83 -6.23 -16.45
C ILE A 322 -7.53 -5.46 -15.17
N ARG A 323 -6.81 -4.34 -15.25
CA ARG A 323 -6.43 -3.54 -14.06
C ARG A 323 -7.59 -2.76 -13.45
N LEU A 324 -8.54 -2.31 -14.26
CA LEU A 324 -9.80 -1.75 -13.78
C LEU A 324 -10.64 -2.82 -13.04
N LYS A 325 -10.72 -4.05 -13.57
CA LYS A 325 -11.38 -5.18 -12.90
C LYS A 325 -10.69 -5.54 -11.57
N LEU A 326 -9.37 -5.49 -11.52
CA LEU A 326 -8.61 -5.71 -10.30
C LEU A 326 -8.92 -4.63 -9.25
N SER A 327 -8.91 -3.36 -9.67
CA SER A 327 -9.28 -2.21 -8.83
C SER A 327 -10.71 -2.32 -8.29
N PHE A 328 -11.64 -2.76 -9.14
CA PHE A 328 -13.04 -3.01 -8.74
C PHE A 328 -13.11 -4.09 -7.65
N ASN A 329 -12.41 -5.22 -7.85
CA ASN A 329 -12.38 -6.29 -6.86
C ASN A 329 -11.72 -5.85 -5.55
N PHE A 330 -10.69 -5.01 -5.59
CA PHE A 330 -10.06 -4.43 -4.40
C PHE A 330 -11.06 -3.62 -3.57
N LEU A 331 -11.81 -2.70 -4.19
CA LEU A 331 -12.82 -1.90 -3.49
C LEU A 331 -13.98 -2.75 -2.97
N LEU A 332 -14.45 -3.72 -3.77
CA LEU A 332 -15.54 -4.60 -3.37
C LEU A 332 -15.14 -5.46 -2.16
N LYS A 333 -13.93 -6.03 -2.17
CA LYS A 333 -13.37 -6.76 -1.02
C LYS A 333 -13.27 -5.85 0.21
N LEU A 334 -12.84 -4.60 0.05
CA LEU A 334 -12.75 -3.65 1.16
C LEU A 334 -14.11 -3.38 1.79
N ILE A 335 -15.11 -3.01 0.98
CA ILE A 335 -16.49 -2.74 1.44
C ILE A 335 -17.05 -3.97 2.18
N ALA A 336 -16.88 -5.17 1.61
CA ALA A 336 -17.39 -6.41 2.19
C ALA A 336 -16.72 -6.80 3.53
N SER A 337 -15.50 -6.30 3.77
CA SER A 337 -14.67 -6.73 4.89
C SER A 337 -14.79 -5.86 6.14
N VAL A 338 -15.49 -4.73 6.06
CA VAL A 338 -15.68 -3.77 7.14
C VAL A 338 -17.12 -3.86 7.64
N GLU A 339 -17.28 -3.91 8.95
CA GLU A 339 -18.59 -3.95 9.61
C GLU A 339 -19.17 -2.53 9.73
N TRP A 340 -19.58 -1.94 8.60
CA TRP A 340 -19.96 -0.52 8.52
C TRP A 340 -21.05 -0.10 9.52
N LEU A 341 -22.00 -0.98 9.82
CA LEU A 341 -23.14 -0.66 10.68
C LEU A 341 -22.85 -0.85 12.18
N SER A 342 -21.78 -1.54 12.57
CA SER A 342 -21.51 -1.81 13.98
C SER A 342 -21.02 -0.58 14.75
N ALA A 343 -20.58 0.45 14.05
CA ALA A 343 -20.24 1.76 14.64
C ALA A 343 -21.46 2.63 15.00
N PHE A 344 -22.66 2.23 14.57
CA PHE A 344 -23.87 3.05 14.69
C PHE A 344 -24.94 2.35 15.54
N ASP A 345 -25.57 3.12 16.43
CA ASP A 345 -26.65 2.59 17.26
C ASP A 345 -27.85 2.19 16.37
N ASN A 346 -28.55 1.11 16.74
CA ASN A 346 -29.60 0.48 15.92
C ASN A 346 -30.70 1.43 15.43
N PHE A 347 -30.98 2.49 16.20
CA PHE A 347 -32.05 3.45 15.92
C PHE A 347 -31.52 4.85 15.60
N SER A 348 -30.20 4.99 15.39
CA SER A 348 -29.61 6.29 15.08
C SER A 348 -29.99 6.75 13.65
N PRO A 349 -30.34 8.03 13.45
CA PRO A 349 -30.62 8.57 12.13
C PRO A 349 -29.43 8.42 11.18
N GLU A 350 -28.20 8.48 11.69
CA GLU A 350 -26.97 8.29 10.92
C GLU A 350 -26.84 6.86 10.38
N ARG A 351 -27.28 5.86 11.14
CA ARG A 351 -27.35 4.47 10.63
C ARG A 351 -28.31 4.38 9.45
N ASN A 352 -29.50 4.97 9.58
CA ASN A 352 -30.50 4.97 8.53
C ASN A 352 -29.96 5.65 7.27
N GLU A 353 -29.20 6.73 7.43
CA GLU A 353 -28.53 7.42 6.32
C GLU A 353 -27.48 6.56 5.62
N VAL A 354 -26.67 5.81 6.39
CA VAL A 354 -25.69 4.86 5.85
C VAL A 354 -26.37 3.71 5.10
N VAL A 355 -27.43 3.14 5.66
CA VAL A 355 -28.24 2.08 5.02
C VAL A 355 -28.87 2.59 3.73
N ARG A 356 -29.45 3.80 3.76
CA ARG A 356 -30.01 4.47 2.58
C ARG A 356 -28.95 4.67 1.50
N THR A 357 -27.78 5.16 1.87
CA THR A 357 -26.62 5.32 0.97
C THR A 357 -26.26 3.98 0.31
N PHE A 358 -26.18 2.89 1.08
CA PHE A 358 -25.92 1.56 0.52
C PHE A 358 -26.97 1.14 -0.50
N ARG A 359 -28.26 1.30 -0.19
CA ARG A 359 -29.37 0.90 -1.08
C ARG A 359 -29.38 1.70 -2.38
N GLU A 360 -29.19 3.01 -2.29
CA GLU A 360 -29.13 3.92 -3.44
C GLU A 360 -27.97 3.54 -4.38
N TYR A 361 -26.73 3.49 -3.86
CA TYR A 361 -25.57 3.14 -4.67
C TYR A 361 -25.62 1.70 -5.19
N ARG A 362 -26.14 0.75 -4.41
CA ARG A 362 -26.30 -0.64 -4.88
C ARG A 362 -27.17 -0.68 -6.13
N THR A 363 -28.28 0.05 -6.16
CA THR A 363 -29.17 0.12 -7.32
C THR A 363 -28.45 0.71 -8.54
N HIS A 364 -27.73 1.81 -8.36
CA HIS A 364 -26.96 2.44 -9.44
C HIS A 364 -25.82 1.57 -9.98
N ILE A 365 -25.10 0.89 -9.09
CA ILE A 365 -24.00 0.00 -9.45
C ILE A 365 -24.53 -1.23 -10.18
N VAL A 366 -25.63 -1.85 -9.72
CA VAL A 366 -26.25 -2.98 -10.41
C VAL A 366 -26.70 -2.57 -11.81
N GLY A 367 -27.37 -1.41 -11.94
CA GLY A 367 -27.75 -0.88 -13.25
C GLY A 367 -26.55 -0.73 -14.18
N SER A 368 -25.45 -0.16 -13.68
CA SER A 368 -24.21 0.03 -14.44
C SER A 368 -23.54 -1.30 -14.82
N LEU A 369 -23.52 -2.29 -13.91
CA LEU A 369 -22.95 -3.62 -14.18
C LEU A 369 -23.77 -4.39 -15.24
N LEU A 370 -25.09 -4.25 -15.23
CA LEU A 370 -25.96 -4.83 -16.25
C LEU A 370 -25.74 -4.19 -17.62
N VAL A 371 -25.49 -2.87 -17.67
CA VAL A 371 -25.07 -2.19 -18.91
C VAL A 371 -23.70 -2.67 -19.40
N LEU A 372 -22.75 -2.90 -18.48
CA LEU A 372 -21.44 -3.46 -18.81
C LEU A 372 -21.55 -4.90 -19.35
N ASN A 373 -22.56 -5.65 -18.90
CA ASN A 373 -22.83 -7.03 -19.27
C ASN A 373 -21.63 -7.98 -19.02
N ASP A 374 -20.94 -7.81 -17.89
CA ASP A 374 -19.85 -8.70 -17.45
C ASP A 374 -20.37 -9.68 -16.37
N PRO A 375 -20.64 -10.95 -16.71
CA PRO A 375 -21.23 -11.90 -15.77
C PRO A 375 -20.32 -12.19 -14.57
N THR A 376 -19.00 -12.07 -14.73
CA THR A 376 -18.05 -12.31 -13.64
C THR A 376 -18.14 -11.20 -12.59
N LEU A 377 -18.19 -9.94 -13.03
CA LEU A 377 -18.33 -8.80 -12.12
C LEU A 377 -19.72 -8.75 -11.48
N ILE A 378 -20.78 -9.02 -12.26
CA ILE A 378 -22.16 -9.11 -11.75
C ILE A 378 -22.24 -10.17 -10.65
N SER A 379 -21.76 -11.39 -10.90
CA SER A 379 -21.79 -12.48 -9.93
C SER A 379 -21.03 -12.13 -8.64
N LYS A 380 -19.83 -11.56 -8.76
CA LYS A 380 -19.04 -11.12 -7.60
C LYS A 380 -19.75 -10.03 -6.79
N PHE A 381 -20.33 -9.05 -7.46
CA PHE A 381 -21.06 -7.95 -6.81
C PHE A 381 -22.29 -8.47 -6.06
N LEU A 382 -23.09 -9.34 -6.68
CA LEU A 382 -24.30 -9.88 -6.08
C LEU A 382 -24.01 -10.83 -4.89
N LYS A 383 -22.90 -11.58 -4.95
CA LYS A 383 -22.44 -12.45 -3.85
C LYS A 383 -21.80 -11.69 -2.69
N THR A 384 -21.51 -10.39 -2.87
CA THR A 384 -20.94 -9.58 -1.80
C THR A 384 -21.96 -9.36 -0.70
N ARG A 385 -21.54 -9.48 0.57
CA ARG A 385 -22.40 -9.17 1.71
C ARG A 385 -22.56 -7.65 1.82
N TRP A 386 -23.71 -7.16 1.40
CA TRP A 386 -24.11 -5.76 1.55
C TRP A 386 -24.74 -5.56 2.93
N PRO A 387 -24.40 -4.49 3.66
CA PRO A 387 -25.13 -4.13 4.87
C PRO A 387 -26.62 -3.87 4.54
N ALA A 388 -27.52 -4.44 5.34
CA ALA A 388 -28.97 -4.45 5.11
C ALA A 388 -29.72 -3.39 5.93
#